data_AF-A0A2R7IZM2-F1
#
_entry.id   AF-A0A2R7IZM2-F1
#
_cell.length_a   1.000
_cell.length_b   1.000
_cell.length_c   1.000
_cell.angle_alpha   90.00
_cell.angle_beta   90.00
_cell.angle_gamma   90.00
#
_symmetry.space_group_name_H-M   'P 1'
#
loop_
_entity.id
_entity.type
_entity.pdbx_description
1 polymer ?
#
loop_
_entity_poly.entity_id
_entity_poly.type
_entity_poly.pdbx_seq_one_letter_code
_entity_poly.pdbx_strand_id
1 'polypeptide(L)' 'PNPSLDARPGFVGYAAFAHVIAGMDVVKRMLAMPTRPGGDGAFKGQMMARPIPILRAVRLDGVAKPTGRLKVWQMLRRVG' A
#
# COMPACT_ATOMS: atom_id res chain seq x y z
N PRO A 1 -0.79 -4.30 16.13
CA PRO A 1 -2.07 -4.71 15.50
C PRO A 1 -3.08 -3.55 15.57
N ASN A 2 -3.98 -3.42 14.59
CA ASN A 2 -5.04 -2.40 14.61
C ASN A 2 -6.42 -3.05 14.38
N PRO A 3 -7.06 -3.57 15.44
CA PRO A 3 -8.32 -4.31 15.32
C PRO A 3 -9.49 -3.50 14.75
N SER A 4 -9.39 -2.17 14.74
CA SER A 4 -10.42 -1.31 14.13
C SER A 4 -10.58 -1.52 12.62
N LEU A 5 -9.59 -2.16 11.97
CA LEU A 5 -9.61 -2.46 10.54
C LEU A 5 -10.14 -3.87 10.24
N ASP A 6 -10.34 -4.70 11.27
CA ASP A 6 -10.76 -6.09 11.12
C ASP A 6 -12.27 -6.20 10.84
N ALA A 7 -12.66 -7.28 10.16
CA ALA A 7 -14.06 -7.59 9.89
C ALA A 7 -14.81 -7.91 11.21
N ARG A 8 -16.03 -7.40 11.34
CA ARG A 8 -16.93 -7.59 12.49
C ARG A 8 -18.39 -7.43 12.06
N PRO A 9 -19.39 -7.81 12.87
CA PRO A 9 -20.79 -7.61 12.52
C PRO A 9 -21.08 -6.15 12.13
N GLY A 10 -21.63 -5.95 10.92
CA GLY A 10 -21.91 -4.61 10.38
C GLY A 10 -20.72 -3.86 9.76
N PHE A 11 -19.51 -4.46 9.74
CA PHE A 11 -18.33 -3.86 9.12
C PHE A 11 -17.43 -4.94 8.49
N VAL A 12 -17.36 -4.98 7.16
CA VAL A 12 -16.60 -6.02 6.43
C VAL A 12 -15.08 -5.92 6.59
N GLY A 13 -14.59 -4.89 7.29
CA GLY A 13 -13.16 -4.66 7.47
C GLY A 13 -12.47 -4.16 6.20
N TYR A 14 -11.15 -4.13 6.25
CA TYR A 14 -10.30 -3.87 5.10
C TYR A 14 -9.78 -5.19 4.51
N ALA A 15 -9.76 -5.29 3.18
CA ALA A 15 -9.30 -6.48 2.48
C ALA A 15 -7.76 -6.62 2.57
N ALA A 16 -7.28 -7.43 3.51
CA ALA A 16 -5.87 -7.83 3.56
C ALA A 16 -5.55 -8.79 2.40
N PHE A 17 -4.45 -8.55 1.69
CA PHE A 17 -4.05 -9.34 0.51
C PHE A 17 -2.66 -10.00 0.62
N ALA A 18 -1.90 -9.69 1.68
CA ALA A 18 -0.54 -10.19 1.88
C ALA A 18 -0.15 -10.16 3.37
N HIS A 19 0.93 -10.89 3.70
CA HIS A 19 1.55 -10.90 5.02
C HIS A 19 3.07 -10.74 4.89
N VAL A 20 3.67 -9.95 5.78
CA VAL A 20 5.12 -9.72 5.82
C VAL A 20 5.79 -10.88 6.54
N ILE A 21 6.53 -11.72 5.83
CA ILE A 21 7.23 -12.88 6.40
C ILE A 21 8.63 -12.55 6.95
N ALA A 22 9.22 -11.42 6.54
CA ALA A 22 10.53 -10.95 6.98
C ALA A 22 10.63 -9.42 6.91
N GLY A 23 11.46 -8.81 7.76
CA GLY A 23 11.68 -7.35 7.77
C GLY A 23 10.63 -6.53 8.54
N MET A 24 9.86 -7.15 9.44
CA MET A 24 8.88 -6.43 10.27
C MET A 24 9.51 -5.39 11.20
N ASP A 25 10.78 -5.55 11.57
CA ASP A 25 11.56 -4.55 12.29
C ASP A 25 11.75 -3.27 11.48
N VAL A 26 12.01 -3.38 10.18
CA VAL A 26 12.09 -2.23 9.27
C VAL A 26 10.75 -1.51 9.19
N VAL A 27 9.64 -2.25 9.05
CA VAL A 27 8.28 -1.69 9.05
C VAL A 27 8.02 -0.91 10.34
N LYS A 28 8.39 -1.47 11.50
CA LYS A 28 8.24 -0.79 12.80
C LYS A 28 9.09 0.48 12.89
N ARG A 29 10.31 0.49 12.34
CA ARG A 29 11.16 1.70 12.27
C ARG A 29 10.51 2.78 11.41
N MET A 30 9.95 2.42 10.25
CA MET A 30 9.22 3.37 9.40
C MET A 30 8.00 3.95 10.12
N LEU A 31 7.24 3.11 10.83
CA LEU A 31 6.06 3.53 11.60
C LEU A 31 6.40 4.50 12.75
N ALA A 32 7.59 4.37 13.34
CA ALA A 32 8.06 5.25 14.41
C ALA A 32 8.63 6.58 13.90
N MET A 33 8.75 6.77 12.57
CA MET A 33 9.27 8.01 12.00
C MET A 33 8.27 9.17 12.16
N PRO A 34 8.76 10.42 12.22
CA PRO A 34 7.89 11.59 12.32
C PRO A 34 6.91 11.71 11.15
N THR A 35 5.70 12.17 11.45
CA THR A 35 4.68 12.55 10.47
C THR A 35 4.54 14.07 10.38
N ARG A 36 4.03 14.55 9.25
CA ARG A 36 3.75 15.98 9.00
C ARG A 36 2.33 16.34 9.46
N PRO A 37 2.12 17.54 10.03
CA PRO A 37 0.79 18.09 10.22
C PRO A 37 0.06 18.25 8.87
N GLY A 38 -1.27 18.18 8.88
CA GLY A 38 -2.11 18.36 7.69
C GLY A 38 -2.70 17.05 7.13
N GLY A 39 -3.23 17.12 5.91
CA GLY A 39 -4.07 16.05 5.34
C GLY A 39 -5.53 16.11 5.82
N ASP A 40 -6.36 15.23 5.27
CA ASP A 40 -7.81 15.24 5.46
C ASP A 40 -8.35 13.88 5.94
N GLY A 41 -9.54 13.91 6.54
CA GLY A 41 -10.26 12.71 6.97
C GLY A 41 -9.52 11.88 8.01
N ALA A 42 -9.72 10.56 7.96
CA ALA A 42 -9.16 9.61 8.93
C ALA A 42 -7.63 9.51 8.92
N PHE A 43 -6.96 10.09 7.93
CA PHE A 43 -5.49 10.03 7.77
C PHE A 43 -4.80 11.37 8.05
N LYS A 44 -5.53 12.35 8.60
CA LYS A 44 -4.95 13.64 9.01
C LYS A 44 -3.81 13.41 10.02
N GLY A 45 -2.67 14.04 9.75
CA GLY A 45 -1.46 13.94 10.56
C GLY A 45 -0.68 12.62 10.41
N GLN A 46 -1.08 11.74 9.48
CA GLN A 46 -0.44 10.42 9.30
C GLN A 46 0.56 10.37 8.14
N MET A 47 0.77 11.48 7.41
CA MET A 47 1.69 11.51 6.27
C MET A 47 3.14 11.57 6.75
N MET A 48 4.01 10.69 6.26
CA MET A 48 5.43 10.67 6.64
C MET A 48 6.12 12.02 6.37
N ALA A 49 6.92 12.49 7.33
CA ALA A 49 7.61 13.77 7.21
C ALA A 49 8.61 13.77 6.04
N ARG A 50 9.28 12.63 5.82
CA ARG A 50 10.18 12.39 4.68
C ARG A 50 9.69 11.17 3.89
N PRO A 51 9.72 11.21 2.54
CA PRO A 51 9.36 10.04 1.73
C PRO A 51 10.30 8.86 1.99
N ILE A 52 9.73 7.65 2.03
CA ILE A 52 10.47 6.39 2.11
C ILE A 52 10.23 5.64 0.79
N PRO A 53 11.14 5.71 -0.20
CA PRO A 53 10.92 5.14 -1.53
C PRO A 53 11.01 3.62 -1.53
N ILE A 54 10.16 2.97 -2.33
CA ILE A 54 10.33 1.56 -2.70
C ILE A 54 11.33 1.51 -3.86
N LEU A 55 12.58 1.13 -3.57
CA LEU A 55 13.66 1.13 -4.57
C LEU A 55 13.53 -0.01 -5.58
N ARG A 56 13.04 -1.18 -5.15
CA ARG A 56 12.89 -2.38 -5.97
C ARG A 56 11.78 -3.27 -5.43
N ALA A 57 10.96 -3.82 -6.32
CA ALA A 57 9.97 -4.85 -6.00
C ALA A 57 10.11 -6.00 -6.98
N VAL A 58 10.26 -7.23 -6.47
CA VAL A 58 10.44 -8.44 -7.27
C VAL A 58 9.55 -9.56 -6.75
N ARG A 59 9.05 -10.38 -7.67
CA ARG A 59 8.41 -11.65 -7.34
C ARG A 59 9.48 -12.71 -7.14
N LEU A 60 9.37 -13.49 -6.07
CA LEU A 60 10.32 -14.58 -5.80
C LEU A 60 10.02 -15.83 -6.65
N ASP A 61 8.76 -16.00 -7.07
CA ASP A 61 8.27 -17.13 -7.87
C ASP A 61 8.37 -16.92 -9.40
N GLY A 62 8.97 -15.81 -9.85
CA GLY A 62 9.29 -15.58 -11.26
C GLY A 62 8.41 -14.55 -11.97
N VAL A 63 8.25 -14.74 -13.29
CA VAL A 63 7.75 -13.71 -14.23
C VAL A 63 6.30 -13.32 -13.91
N ALA A 64 6.05 -12.02 -13.79
CA ALA A 64 4.70 -11.49 -13.63
C ALA A 64 3.80 -11.99 -14.76
N LYS A 65 2.65 -12.58 -14.41
CA LYS A 65 1.55 -12.92 -15.33
C LYS A 65 0.46 -11.86 -15.20
N PRO A 66 0.61 -10.65 -15.76
CA PRO A 66 -0.47 -9.67 -15.80
C PRO A 66 -1.65 -10.26 -16.58
N THR A 67 -2.87 -9.85 -16.24
CA THR A 67 -4.15 -10.38 -16.73
C THR A 67 -4.41 -10.21 -18.24
N GLY A 68 -3.39 -9.88 -19.05
CA GLY A 68 -3.45 -9.78 -20.51
C GLY A 68 -4.27 -8.62 -21.07
N ARG A 69 -5.13 -7.98 -20.26
CA ARG A 69 -5.91 -6.81 -20.65
C ARG A 69 -4.98 -5.62 -20.85
N LEU A 70 -5.10 -4.97 -22.01
CA LEU A 70 -4.50 -3.68 -22.27
C LEU A 70 -4.86 -2.71 -21.14
N LYS A 71 -3.87 -1.99 -20.64
CA LYS A 71 -4.08 -0.95 -19.64
C LYS A 71 -4.92 0.16 -20.28
N VAL A 72 -5.97 0.63 -19.62
CA VAL A 72 -6.92 1.63 -20.18
C VAL A 72 -6.18 2.89 -20.67
N TRP A 73 -5.15 3.35 -19.95
CA TRP A 73 -4.36 4.51 -20.37
C TRP A 73 -3.44 4.24 -21.59
N GLN A 74 -3.13 2.99 -21.90
CA GLN A 74 -2.44 2.62 -23.14
C GLN A 74 -3.39 2.61 -24.35
N MET A 75 -4.69 2.38 -24.13
CA MET A 75 -5.72 2.51 -25.18
C MET A 75 -5.94 3.98 -25.56
N LEU A 76 -6.02 4.87 -24.57
CA LEU A 76 -6.27 6.29 -24.78
C LEU A 76 -5.13 7.03 -25.52
N ARG A 77 -3.90 6.51 -25.49
CA ARG A 77 -2.74 7.10 -26.20
C ARG A 77 -2.72 6.84 -27.71
N ARG A 78 -3.60 5.99 -28.24
CA ARG A 78 -3.67 5.66 -29.69
C ARG A 78 -4.76 6.44 -30.44
N VAL A 79 -5.45 7.37 -29.78
CA VAL A 79 -6.53 8.19 -30.38
C VAL A 79 -6.09 9.67 -30.46
N GLY A 80 -4.83 9.90 -30.85
CA GLY A 80 -4.27 11.23 -31.08
C GLY A 80 -3.62 11.31 -32.44
#